data_AF-A0A820BTG3-F1
#
_entry.id   AF-A0A820BTG3-F1
#
_cell.length_a   1.000
_cell.length_b   1.000
_cell.length_c   1.000
_cell.angle_alpha   90.00
_cell.angle_beta   90.00
_cell.angle_gamma   90.00
#
_symmetry.space_group_name_H-M   'P 1'
#
loop_
_entity.id
_entity.type
_entity.pdbx_description
1 polymer ?
#
loop_
_entity_poly.entity_id
_entity_poly.type
_entity_poly.pdbx_seq_one_letter_code
_entity_poly.pdbx_strand_id
1 'polypeptide(L)'
;MIGYSNPVQNERIKRRHFVLLALIFLISMTCLLMVYILFPNVNPEEKGAFKIPKTIDDAKILGNVLYKYSKHHRYIIMIAFFLTYIFLQTFAIPGSIFLSILAGFLYPFPLALFLVCLCSSLGASFCYLLSKLFGRP
;
A
#
# COMPACT_ATOMS: atom_id res chain seq x y z
N MET A 1 -40.65 18.26 0.88
CA MET A 1 -39.86 19.01 1.87
C MET A 1 -38.40 18.95 1.45
N ILE A 2 -37.91 20.01 0.79
CA ILE A 2 -36.51 20.12 0.40
C ILE A 2 -35.76 20.53 1.66
N GLY A 3 -35.00 19.61 2.25
CA GLY A 3 -34.24 19.86 3.48
C GLY A 3 -33.18 20.92 3.23
N TYR A 4 -33.35 22.09 3.87
CA TYR A 4 -32.34 23.14 3.92
C TYR A 4 -31.16 22.63 4.76
N SER A 5 -30.18 22.01 4.11
CA SER A 5 -28.90 21.67 4.74
C SER A 5 -28.19 22.97 5.13
N ASN A 6 -28.16 23.28 6.43
CA ASN A 6 -27.43 24.42 6.95
C ASN A 6 -25.94 24.33 6.54
N PRO A 7 -25.32 25.40 6.04
CA PRO A 7 -23.91 25.40 5.61
C PRO A 7 -22.98 24.96 6.74
N VAL A 8 -23.29 25.33 7.99
CA VAL A 8 -22.57 24.91 9.20
C VAL A 8 -22.63 23.38 9.42
N GLN A 9 -23.75 22.74 9.09
CA GLN A 9 -23.90 21.29 9.22
C GLN A 9 -23.09 20.54 8.15
N ASN A 10 -23.05 21.07 6.94
CA ASN A 10 -22.27 20.49 5.85
C ASN A 10 -20.76 20.55 6.13
N GLU A 11 -20.27 21.67 6.65
CA GLU A 11 -18.87 21.84 7.05
C GLU A 11 -18.46 20.88 8.18
N ARG A 12 -19.33 20.64 9.18
CA ARG A 12 -19.05 19.63 10.22
C ARG A 12 -18.98 18.21 9.67
N ILE A 13 -19.83 17.87 8.71
CA ILE A 13 -19.85 16.54 8.07
C ILE A 13 -18.58 16.34 7.23
N LYS A 14 -18.19 17.31 6.41
CA LYS A 14 -16.92 17.30 5.65
C LYS A 14 -15.70 17.17 6.57
N ARG A 15 -15.64 17.97 7.65
CA ARG A 15 -14.55 17.89 8.63
C ARG A 15 -14.47 16.50 9.27
N ARG A 16 -15.61 15.90 9.63
CA ARG A 16 -15.65 14.52 10.17
C ARG A 16 -15.14 13.50 9.16
N HIS A 17 -15.59 13.58 7.91
CA HIS A 17 -15.12 12.71 6.82
C HIS A 17 -13.62 12.82 6.59
N PHE A 18 -13.08 14.04 6.57
CA PHE A 18 -11.66 14.28 6.45
C PHE A 18 -10.86 13.70 7.64
N VAL A 19 -11.35 13.89 8.87
CA VAL A 19 -10.72 13.32 10.08
C VAL A 19 -10.73 11.79 10.04
N LEU A 20 -11.84 11.17 9.62
CA LEU A 20 -11.92 9.72 9.48
C LEU A 20 -10.95 9.18 8.42
N LEU A 21 -10.86 9.84 7.26
CA LEU A 21 -9.90 9.47 6.21
C LEU A 21 -8.46 9.58 6.72
N ALA A 22 -8.13 10.66 7.43
CA ALA A 22 -6.81 10.84 8.04
C ALA A 22 -6.51 9.74 9.07
N LEU A 23 -7.48 9.36 9.91
CA LEU A 23 -7.32 8.27 10.88
C LEU A 23 -7.10 6.92 10.17
N ILE A 24 -7.87 6.60 9.13
CA ILE A 24 -7.69 5.37 8.35
C ILE A 24 -6.29 5.34 7.74
N PHE A 25 -5.86 6.45 7.13
CA PHE A 25 -4.52 6.59 6.56
C PHE A 25 -3.42 6.37 7.61
N LEU A 26 -3.54 7.00 8.78
CA LEU A 26 -2.55 6.86 9.87
C LEU A 26 -2.50 5.44 10.44
N ILE A 27 -3.65 4.78 10.61
CA ILE A 27 -3.72 3.38 11.05
C ILE A 27 -3.06 2.47 10.01
N SER A 28 -3.40 2.62 8.73
CA SER A 28 -2.79 1.84 7.66
C SER A 28 -1.29 2.10 7.53
N MET A 29 -0.83 3.34 7.69
CA MET A 29 0.59 3.70 7.71
C MET A 29 1.31 3.05 8.89
N THR A 30 0.70 3.07 10.08
CA THR A 30 1.28 2.46 11.28
C THR A 30 1.39 0.94 11.12
N CYS A 31 0.37 0.29 10.54
CA CYS A 31 0.40 -1.14 10.21
C CYS A 31 1.54 -1.45 9.23
N LEU A 32 1.70 -0.62 8.18
CA LEU A 32 2.78 -0.78 7.22
C LEU A 32 4.16 -0.60 7.86
N LEU A 33 4.31 0.40 8.73
CA LEU A 33 5.54 0.64 9.51
C LEU A 33 5.82 -0.52 10.47
N MET A 34 4.81 -1.09 11.11
CA MET A 34 4.97 -2.24 12.00
C MET A 34 5.52 -3.45 11.24
N VAL A 35 4.99 -3.72 10.04
CA VAL A 35 5.48 -4.82 9.18
C VAL A 35 6.89 -4.53 8.69
N TYR A 36 7.21 -3.27 8.41
CA TYR A 36 8.57 -2.85 8.05
C TYR A 36 9.56 -3.04 9.21
N ILE A 37 9.15 -2.77 10.45
CA ILE A 37 9.99 -2.97 11.66
C ILE A 37 10.11 -4.46 12.01
N LEU A 38 9.07 -5.26 11.77
CA LEU A 38 9.09 -6.70 11.97
C LEU A 38 10.00 -7.42 10.97
N PHE A 39 10.37 -6.74 9.88
CA PHE A 39 11.28 -7.28 8.88
C PHE A 39 12.66 -7.54 9.52
N PRO A 40 13.08 -8.80 9.66
CA PRO A 40 14.21 -9.15 10.49
C PRO A 40 15.52 -8.67 9.86
N ASN A 41 16.34 -8.00 10.67
CA ASN A 41 17.78 -7.79 10.46
C ASN A 41 18.17 -7.18 9.10
N VAL A 42 17.44 -6.17 8.63
CA VAL A 42 17.93 -5.33 7.52
C VAL A 42 19.12 -4.51 8.06
N ASN A 43 20.33 -4.87 7.64
CA ASN A 43 21.53 -4.10 7.96
C ASN A 43 21.29 -2.61 7.66
N PRO A 44 21.78 -1.68 8.49
CA PRO A 44 21.55 -0.25 8.30
C PRO A 44 22.02 0.28 6.93
N GLU A 45 23.00 -0.39 6.30
CA GLU A 45 23.46 -0.13 4.93
C GLU A 45 22.44 -0.58 3.85
N GLU A 46 21.68 -1.65 4.08
CA GLU A 46 20.67 -2.18 3.16
C GLU A 46 19.29 -1.50 3.32
N LYS A 47 19.05 -0.79 4.43
CA LYS A 47 17.85 0.05 4.61
C LYS A 47 17.74 1.16 3.55
N GLY A 48 18.87 1.61 2.99
CA GLY A 48 18.89 2.56 1.88
C GLY A 48 18.22 2.03 0.60
N ALA A 49 18.23 0.70 0.40
CA ALA A 49 17.60 0.04 -0.75
C ALA A 49 16.08 -0.03 -0.63
N PHE A 50 15.53 -0.01 0.60
CA PHE A 50 14.09 -0.02 0.89
C PHE A 50 13.36 1.30 0.59
N LYS A 51 13.95 2.17 -0.22
CA LYS A 51 13.23 3.30 -0.81
C LYS A 51 12.29 2.79 -1.89
N ILE A 52 11.19 3.51 -2.11
CA ILE A 52 10.36 3.26 -3.30
C ILE A 52 11.29 3.42 -4.51
N PRO A 53 11.55 2.34 -5.27
CA PRO A 53 12.47 2.40 -6.39
C PRO A 53 11.88 3.37 -7.41
N LYS A 54 12.71 4.28 -7.92
CA LYS A 54 12.29 5.25 -8.96
C LYS A 54 12.74 4.82 -10.34
N THR A 55 13.71 3.91 -10.39
CA THR A 55 14.26 3.33 -11.61
C THR A 55 14.12 1.80 -11.60
N ILE A 56 14.24 1.19 -12.78
CA ILE A 56 14.22 -0.27 -12.93
C ILE A 56 15.44 -0.89 -12.22
N ASP A 57 16.59 -0.21 -12.23
CA ASP A 57 17.79 -0.72 -11.57
C ASP A 57 17.67 -0.67 -10.04
N ASP A 58 17.02 0.36 -9.47
CA ASP A 58 16.66 0.37 -8.05
C ASP A 58 15.75 -0.80 -7.69
N ALA A 59 14.77 -1.12 -8.57
CA ALA A 59 13.86 -2.23 -8.36
C ALA A 59 14.57 -3.59 -8.42
N LYS A 60 15.62 -3.73 -9.25
CA LYS A 60 16.47 -4.94 -9.28
C LYS A 60 17.29 -5.07 -8.00
N ILE A 61 17.90 -3.99 -7.51
CA ILE A 61 18.68 -3.99 -6.27
C ILE A 61 17.77 -4.38 -5.10
N LEU A 62 16.61 -3.72 -4.99
CA LEU A 62 15.59 -4.06 -3.99
C LEU A 62 15.11 -5.51 -4.14
N GLY A 63 14.88 -5.97 -5.36
CA GLY A 63 14.51 -7.35 -5.67
C GLY A 63 15.55 -8.37 -5.22
N ASN A 64 16.83 -8.12 -5.45
CA ASN A 64 17.92 -8.99 -5.02
C ASN A 64 18.01 -9.07 -3.49
N VAL A 65 17.89 -7.93 -2.82
CA VAL A 65 17.86 -7.85 -1.35
C VAL A 65 16.67 -8.65 -0.83
N LEU A 66 15.45 -8.36 -1.27
CA LEU A 66 14.25 -9.09 -0.84
C LEU A 66 14.31 -10.58 -1.18
N TYR A 67 14.84 -10.96 -2.34
CA TYR A 67 14.99 -12.37 -2.71
C TYR A 67 15.94 -13.12 -1.76
N LYS A 68 17.04 -12.47 -1.35
CA LYS A 68 17.97 -13.01 -0.34
C LYS A 68 17.28 -13.21 1.02
N TYR A 69 16.49 -12.24 1.48
CA TYR A 69 15.71 -12.37 2.74
C TYR A 69 14.52 -13.33 2.64
N SER A 70 13.92 -13.46 1.45
CA SER A 70 12.79 -14.36 1.18
C SER A 70 13.13 -15.83 1.42
N LYS A 71 14.41 -16.23 1.31
CA LYS A 71 14.85 -17.60 1.60
C LYS A 71 14.58 -18.05 3.03
N HIS A 72 14.64 -17.14 4.00
CA HIS A 72 14.36 -17.45 5.41
C HIS A 72 12.96 -17.01 5.86
N HIS A 73 12.36 -16.01 5.20
CA HIS A 73 11.12 -15.38 5.67
C HIS A 73 10.07 -15.11 4.57
N ARG A 74 9.88 -16.05 3.63
CA ARG A 74 8.98 -15.90 2.46
C ARG A 74 7.58 -15.38 2.79
N TYR A 75 6.97 -15.82 3.89
CA TYR A 75 5.64 -15.36 4.31
C TYR A 75 5.61 -13.90 4.75
N ILE A 76 6.62 -13.45 5.50
CA ILE A 76 6.73 -12.04 5.95
C ILE A 76 6.91 -11.14 4.74
N ILE A 77 7.74 -11.54 3.77
CA ILE A 77 7.91 -10.82 2.49
C ILE A 77 6.58 -10.70 1.75
N MET A 78 5.84 -11.80 1.67
CA MET A 78 4.57 -11.84 0.94
C MET A 78 3.50 -10.95 1.60
N ILE A 79 3.44 -10.95 2.94
CA ILE A 79 2.54 -10.07 3.71
C ILE A 79 2.95 -8.60 3.55
N ALA A 80 4.25 -8.29 3.64
CA ALA A 80 4.77 -6.95 3.44
C ALA A 80 4.46 -6.44 2.02
N PHE A 81 4.69 -7.29 1.02
CA PHE A 81 4.34 -7.01 -0.38
C PHE A 81 2.85 -6.70 -0.53
N PHE A 82 1.99 -7.58 -0.01
CA PHE A 82 0.54 -7.49 -0.09
C PHE A 82 0.01 -6.20 0.55
N LEU A 83 0.44 -5.90 1.77
CA LEU A 83 0.03 -4.70 2.50
C LEU A 83 0.54 -3.43 1.85
N THR A 84 1.79 -3.40 1.39
CA THR A 84 2.35 -2.24 0.68
C THR A 84 1.57 -1.99 -0.62
N TYR A 85 1.28 -3.04 -1.39
CA TYR A 85 0.55 -2.92 -2.64
C TYR A 85 -0.85 -2.36 -2.42
N ILE A 86 -1.60 -2.95 -1.47
CA ILE A 86 -2.96 -2.49 -1.14
C ILE A 86 -2.94 -1.06 -0.63
N PHE A 87 -1.97 -0.69 0.21
CA PHE A 87 -1.83 0.67 0.71
C PHE A 87 -1.65 1.67 -0.44
N LEU A 88 -0.70 1.42 -1.35
CA LEU A 88 -0.44 2.30 -2.48
C LEU A 88 -1.66 2.42 -3.41
N GLN A 89 -2.34 1.32 -3.72
CA GLN A 89 -3.57 1.36 -4.53
C GLN A 89 -4.73 2.08 -3.83
N THR A 90 -4.93 1.82 -2.54
CA THR A 90 -6.04 2.37 -1.74
C THR A 90 -5.97 3.89 -1.66
N PHE A 91 -4.75 4.43 -1.53
CA PHE A 91 -4.52 5.88 -1.42
C PHE A 91 -4.05 6.52 -2.74
N ALA A 92 -4.11 5.78 -3.86
CA ALA A 92 -3.69 6.23 -5.19
C ALA A 92 -2.25 6.81 -5.23
N ILE A 93 -1.33 6.23 -4.44
CA ILE A 93 0.06 6.66 -4.37
C ILE A 93 0.84 6.01 -5.54
N PRO A 94 1.57 6.80 -6.35
CA PRO A 94 2.37 6.26 -7.44
C PRO A 94 3.50 5.38 -6.88
N GLY A 95 3.54 4.11 -7.29
CA GLY A 95 4.57 3.16 -6.85
C GLY A 95 4.20 1.68 -6.98
N SER A 96 2.91 1.36 -7.13
CA SER A 96 2.42 -0.02 -7.28
C SER A 96 3.00 -0.75 -8.50
N ILE A 97 3.37 -0.03 -9.55
CA ILE A 97 4.04 -0.62 -10.73
C ILE A 97 5.38 -1.29 -10.39
N PHE A 98 6.15 -0.70 -9.48
CA PHE A 98 7.44 -1.27 -9.07
C PHE A 98 7.25 -2.55 -8.25
N LEU A 99 6.19 -2.63 -7.45
CA LEU A 99 5.82 -3.86 -6.76
C LEU A 99 5.40 -4.94 -7.77
N SER A 100 4.67 -4.60 -8.84
CA SER A 100 4.36 -5.58 -9.89
C SER A 100 5.63 -6.15 -10.55
N ILE A 101 6.63 -5.31 -10.81
CA ILE A 101 7.94 -5.76 -11.33
C ILE A 101 8.66 -6.64 -10.29
N LEU A 102 8.65 -6.22 -9.02
CA LEU A 102 9.24 -6.96 -7.90
C LEU A 102 8.60 -8.34 -7.72
N ALA A 103 7.28 -8.48 -7.89
CA ALA A 103 6.60 -9.76 -7.85
C ALA A 103 7.12 -10.73 -8.92
N GLY A 104 7.37 -10.24 -10.14
CA GLY A 104 7.96 -11.03 -11.22
C GLY A 104 9.40 -11.46 -10.93
N PHE A 105 10.13 -10.71 -10.09
CA PHE A 105 11.47 -11.08 -9.65
C PHE A 105 11.47 -12.12 -8.51
N LEU A 106 10.50 -12.02 -7.59
CA LEU A 106 10.44 -12.87 -6.38
C LEU A 106 9.72 -14.21 -6.59
N TYR A 107 8.75 -14.27 -7.49
CA TYR A 107 7.80 -15.38 -7.61
C TYR A 107 7.73 -15.90 -9.05
N PRO A 108 7.41 -17.19 -9.26
CA PRO A 108 7.14 -17.71 -10.60
C PRO A 108 5.94 -17.01 -11.23
N PHE A 109 5.96 -16.89 -12.56
CA PHE A 109 5.02 -16.08 -13.34
C PHE A 109 3.52 -16.25 -12.97
N PRO A 110 2.97 -17.48 -12.85
CA PRO A 110 1.55 -17.65 -12.50
C PRO A 110 1.21 -17.11 -11.10
N LEU A 111 2.11 -17.32 -10.14
CA LEU A 111 1.93 -16.87 -8.75
C LEU A 111 2.07 -15.34 -8.66
N ALA A 112 3.04 -14.77 -9.37
CA ALA A 112 3.25 -13.33 -9.45
C ALA A 112 2.01 -12.61 -10.03
N LEU A 113 1.48 -13.10 -11.16
CA LEU A 113 0.27 -12.54 -11.76
C LEU A 113 -0.94 -12.66 -10.83
N PHE A 114 -1.16 -13.82 -10.23
CA PHE A 114 -2.27 -14.02 -9.31
C PHE A 114 -2.20 -13.05 -8.13
N LEU A 115 -1.03 -12.92 -7.49
CA LEU A 115 -0.80 -11.98 -6.40
C LEU A 115 -1.07 -10.53 -6.82
N VAL A 116 -0.50 -10.09 -7.94
CA VAL A 116 -0.66 -8.71 -8.44
C VAL A 116 -2.11 -8.41 -8.77
N CYS A 117 -2.80 -9.31 -9.49
CA CYS A 117 -4.21 -9.15 -9.83
C CYS A 117 -5.10 -9.07 -8.59
N LEU A 118 -4.88 -9.96 -7.62
CA LEU A 118 -5.66 -9.99 -6.38
C LEU A 118 -5.41 -8.73 -5.54
N CYS A 119 -4.15 -8.31 -5.38
CA CYS A 119 -3.81 -7.06 -4.69
C CYS A 119 -4.41 -5.83 -5.39
N SER A 120 -4.36 -5.80 -6.73
CA SER A 120 -4.90 -4.70 -7.51
C SER A 120 -6.43 -4.60 -7.39
N SER A 121 -7.12 -5.74 -7.45
CA SER A 121 -8.58 -5.80 -7.27
C SER A 121 -9.00 -5.31 -5.87
N LEU A 122 -8.34 -5.80 -4.82
CA LEU A 122 -8.63 -5.41 -3.44
C LEU A 122 -8.31 -3.93 -3.18
N GLY A 123 -7.13 -3.46 -3.60
CA GLY A 123 -6.73 -2.07 -3.42
C GLY A 123 -7.64 -1.09 -4.16
N ALA A 124 -8.02 -1.40 -5.41
CA ALA A 124 -8.97 -0.58 -6.16
C ALA A 124 -10.37 -0.59 -5.53
N SER A 125 -10.81 -1.73 -4.99
CA SER A 125 -12.09 -1.84 -4.28
C SER A 125 -12.12 -0.95 -3.04
N PHE A 126 -11.04 -0.93 -2.25
CA PHE A 126 -10.92 -0.03 -1.10
C PHE A 126 -10.84 1.44 -1.51
N CYS A 127 -10.08 1.76 -2.56
CA CYS A 127 -10.03 3.12 -3.12
C CYS A 127 -11.43 3.60 -3.55
N TYR A 128 -12.20 2.75 -4.23
CA TYR A 128 -13.59 3.06 -4.59
C TYR A 128 -14.49 3.22 -3.36
N LEU A 129 -14.34 2.39 -2.33
CA LEU A 129 -15.11 2.50 -1.11
C LEU A 129 -14.83 3.82 -0.36
N LEU A 130 -13.56 4.22 -0.27
CA LEU A 130 -13.16 5.51 0.30
C LEU A 130 -13.74 6.67 -0.52
N SER A 131 -13.60 6.62 -1.85
CA SER A 131 -14.19 7.63 -2.74
C SER A 131 -15.72 7.69 -2.62
N LYS A 132 -16.39 6.55 -2.47
CA LYS A 132 -17.84 6.49 -2.28
C LYS A 132 -18.27 7.07 -0.92
N LEU A 133 -17.48 6.84 0.13
CA LEU A 133 -17.77 7.28 1.49
C LEU A 133 -17.49 8.78 1.68
N PHE A 134 -16.48 9.31 1.00
CA PHE A 134 -15.95 10.66 1.25
C PHE A 134 -16.10 11.63 0.05
N GLY A 135 -16.32 11.13 -1.15
CA GLY A 135 -16.44 11.91 -2.40
C GLY A 135 -17.87 12.25 -2.81
N ARG A 136 -18.89 11.78 -2.07
CA ARG A 136 -20.28 12.23 -2.28
C ARG A 136 -20.50 13.61 -1.60
N PRO A 137 -21.03 14.61 -2.33
CA PRO A 137 -21.21 15.97 -1.83
C PRO A 137 -22.27 16.10 -0.73
#